data_AF-A0A6I5R754-F1
#
_entry.id   AF-A0A6I5R754-F1
#
_cell.length_a   1.000
_cell.length_b   1.000
_cell.length_c   1.000
_cell.angle_alpha   90.00
_cell.angle_beta   90.00
_cell.angle_gamma   90.00
#
_symmetry.space_group_name_H-M   'P 1'
#
loop_
_entity.id
_entity.type
_entity.pdbx_description
1 polymer ?
#
loop_
_entity_poly.entity_id
_entity_poly.type
_entity_poly.pdbx_seq_one_letter_code
_entity_poly.pdbx_strand_id
1 'polypeptide(L)'
;MKSVIYDLIERVQSEDERIASNAITDLSFLLEMHSWNLSDEDRIEKYDSLTSREVIATKFEKGDEIKIMNFLKEEISNDNKFKAGLLFAIGQSSAKAGIPSLLEVLNDHSTEFSENEFYQAIVALEKLLFFDESMSFDEKSAIVMSTNLLKLIAQKILSLQPISRVDLKSTSLRLLASLILLEDDN
;
A
#
# COMPACT_ATOMS: atom_id res chain seq x y z
N MET A 1 11.65 7.76 -15.95
CA MET A 1 11.71 7.93 -14.49
C MET A 1 12.58 9.12 -14.18
N LYS A 2 12.00 10.06 -13.42
CA LYS A 2 12.64 11.33 -13.08
C LYS A 2 13.74 11.12 -12.06
N SER A 3 14.74 12.01 -12.02
CA SER A 3 15.89 11.92 -11.12
C SER A 3 15.47 11.77 -9.66
N VAL A 4 14.51 12.59 -9.20
CA VAL A 4 14.00 12.54 -7.82
C VAL A 4 13.48 11.15 -7.43
N ILE A 5 12.82 10.43 -8.35
CA ILE A 5 12.29 9.08 -8.05
C ILE A 5 13.43 8.08 -7.94
N TYR A 6 14.42 8.16 -8.83
CA TYR A 6 15.62 7.32 -8.74
C TYR A 6 16.39 7.58 -7.44
N ASP A 7 16.58 8.84 -7.08
CA ASP A 7 17.28 9.22 -5.86
C ASP A 7 16.55 8.71 -4.60
N LEU A 8 15.21 8.75 -4.60
CA LEU A 8 14.41 8.18 -3.52
C LEU A 8 14.54 6.65 -3.47
N ILE A 9 14.45 5.96 -4.60
CA ILE A 9 14.63 4.49 -4.68
C ILE A 9 16.01 4.08 -4.13
N GLU A 10 17.08 4.76 -4.54
CA GLU A 10 18.43 4.50 -4.03
C GLU A 10 18.51 4.72 -2.51
N ARG A 11 17.89 5.79 -2.00
CA ARG A 11 17.90 6.10 -0.57
C ARG A 11 17.10 5.11 0.27
N VAL A 12 16.05 4.47 -0.25
CA VAL A 12 15.34 3.39 0.45
C VAL A 12 16.28 2.22 0.75
N GLN A 13 17.27 1.98 -0.10
CA GLN A 13 18.28 0.92 0.05
C GLN A 13 19.46 1.33 0.95
N SER A 14 19.42 2.52 1.55
CA SER A 14 20.47 3.00 2.44
C SER A 14 20.59 2.16 3.71
N GLU A 15 21.82 1.94 4.17
CA GLU A 15 22.07 1.33 5.49
C GLU A 15 21.66 2.25 6.65
N ASP A 16 21.61 3.58 6.41
CA ASP A 16 21.13 4.55 7.40
C ASP A 16 19.60 4.49 7.47
N GLU A 17 19.09 4.01 8.61
CA GLU A 17 17.66 3.79 8.84
C GLU A 17 16.82 5.03 8.68
N ARG A 18 17.36 6.18 9.08
CA ARG A 18 16.65 7.46 8.97
C ARG A 18 16.58 7.89 7.51
N ILE A 19 17.66 7.69 6.74
CA ILE A 19 17.65 7.99 5.30
C ILE A 19 16.64 7.11 4.57
N ALA A 20 16.65 5.80 4.83
CA ALA A 20 15.74 4.84 4.23
C ALA A 20 14.29 5.13 4.61
N SER A 21 13.99 5.28 5.91
CA SER A 21 12.64 5.58 6.38
C SER A 21 12.10 6.89 5.79
N ASN A 22 12.91 7.96 5.73
CA ASN A 22 12.49 9.21 5.11
C ASN A 22 12.20 9.05 3.61
N ALA A 23 13.01 8.26 2.90
CA ALA A 23 12.79 8.01 1.48
C ALA A 23 11.49 7.22 1.21
N ILE A 24 11.16 6.26 2.08
CA ILE A 24 9.88 5.53 2.01
C ILE A 24 8.71 6.48 2.24
N THR A 25 8.81 7.37 3.22
CA THR A 25 7.79 8.39 3.48
C THR A 25 7.64 9.35 2.30
N ASP A 26 8.73 9.84 1.72
CA ASP A 26 8.71 10.72 0.55
C ASP A 26 8.10 10.02 -0.67
N LEU A 27 8.41 8.74 -0.91
CA LEU A 27 7.74 7.93 -1.94
C LEU A 27 6.25 7.78 -1.67
N SER A 28 5.86 7.59 -0.40
CA SER A 28 4.45 7.47 -0.01
C SER A 28 3.68 8.75 -0.33
N PHE A 29 4.23 9.92 0.02
CA PHE A 29 3.61 11.20 -0.33
C PHE A 29 3.55 11.43 -1.83
N LEU A 30 4.62 11.08 -2.54
CA LEU A 30 4.68 11.19 -3.99
C LEU A 30 3.55 10.37 -4.66
N LEU A 31 3.36 9.13 -4.21
CA LEU A 31 2.27 8.26 -4.67
C LEU A 31 0.89 8.83 -4.32
N GLU A 32 0.68 9.28 -3.08
CA GLU A 32 -0.62 9.83 -2.63
C GLU A 32 -1.02 11.06 -3.44
N MET A 33 -0.08 12.02 -3.62
CA MET A 33 -0.32 13.24 -4.39
C MET A 33 -0.74 12.93 -5.83
N HIS A 34 -0.10 11.93 -6.44
CA HIS A 34 -0.42 11.51 -7.80
C HIS A 34 -1.74 10.75 -7.88
N SER A 35 -1.97 9.81 -6.95
CA SER A 35 -3.20 9.01 -6.85
C SER A 35 -4.44 9.89 -6.75
N TRP A 36 -4.38 10.94 -5.93
CA TRP A 36 -5.48 11.88 -5.73
C TRP A 36 -5.54 12.99 -6.79
N ASN A 37 -4.63 12.99 -7.77
CA ASN A 37 -4.53 13.99 -8.83
C ASN A 37 -4.57 15.43 -8.28
N LEU A 38 -3.82 15.69 -7.20
CA LEU A 38 -3.83 16.98 -6.51
C LEU A 38 -3.29 18.12 -7.41
N SER A 39 -3.88 19.30 -7.29
CA SER A 39 -3.37 20.52 -7.94
C SER A 39 -2.02 20.94 -7.33
N ASP A 40 -1.24 21.76 -8.04
CA ASP A 40 0.04 22.22 -7.50
C ASP A 40 -0.14 23.04 -6.22
N GLU A 41 -1.22 23.82 -6.11
CA GLU A 41 -1.60 24.53 -4.89
C GLU A 41 -1.91 23.56 -3.73
N ASP A 42 -2.75 22.54 -3.94
CA ASP A 42 -3.14 21.57 -2.90
C ASP A 42 -1.92 20.76 -2.41
N ARG A 43 -1.02 20.41 -3.33
CA ARG A 43 0.22 19.69 -3.00
C ARG A 43 1.11 20.53 -2.08
N ILE A 44 1.24 21.82 -2.37
CA ILE A 44 2.01 22.75 -1.53
C ILE A 44 1.33 22.91 -0.17
N GLU A 45 0.03 23.22 -0.16
CA GLU A 45 -0.71 23.47 1.09
C GLU A 45 -0.63 22.27 2.05
N LYS A 46 -0.78 21.06 1.53
CA LYS A 46 -0.83 19.85 2.36
C LYS A 46 0.55 19.30 2.75
N TYR A 47 1.59 19.44 1.90
CA TYR A 47 2.85 18.72 2.08
C TYR A 47 4.10 19.58 2.30
N ASP A 48 4.03 20.91 2.22
CA ASP A 48 5.21 21.78 2.34
C ASP A 48 5.96 21.65 3.68
N SER A 49 5.25 21.30 4.76
CA SER A 49 5.86 21.05 6.06
C SER A 49 6.36 19.61 6.26
N LEU A 50 6.09 18.71 5.31
CA LEU A 50 6.29 17.27 5.47
C LEU A 50 7.41 16.71 4.59
N THR A 51 7.64 17.31 3.42
CA THR A 51 8.67 16.84 2.47
C THR A 51 9.25 18.01 1.67
N SER A 52 10.27 17.74 0.84
CA SER A 52 10.93 18.78 0.07
C SER A 52 10.05 19.29 -1.08
N ARG A 53 10.26 20.56 -1.44
CA ARG A 53 9.64 21.18 -2.63
C ARG A 53 9.92 20.41 -3.91
N GLU A 54 11.05 19.70 -3.99
CA GLU A 54 11.42 18.87 -5.14
C GLU A 54 10.51 17.64 -5.25
N VAL A 55 10.22 16.97 -4.13
CA VAL A 55 9.26 15.85 -4.07
C VAL A 55 7.84 16.36 -4.40
N ILE A 56 7.43 17.48 -3.81
CA ILE A 56 6.13 18.12 -4.08
C ILE A 56 5.97 18.50 -5.55
N ALA A 57 7.02 19.04 -6.19
CA ALA A 57 6.96 19.41 -7.60
C ALA A 57 7.05 18.20 -8.56
N THR A 58 7.42 17.02 -8.05
CA THR A 58 7.60 15.83 -8.89
C THR A 58 6.23 15.31 -9.35
N LYS A 59 5.91 15.50 -10.62
CA LYS A 59 4.84 14.77 -11.32
C LYS A 59 5.43 13.55 -12.01
N PHE A 60 4.74 12.44 -12.09
CA PHE A 60 5.21 11.28 -12.83
C PHE A 60 4.09 10.68 -13.67
N GLU A 61 4.48 9.89 -14.67
CA GLU A 61 3.52 9.23 -15.56
C GLU A 61 3.24 7.81 -15.08
N LYS A 62 2.19 7.18 -15.62
CA LYS A 62 1.83 5.79 -15.31
C LYS A 62 3.01 4.81 -15.38
N GLY A 63 3.94 5.01 -16.32
CA GLY A 63 5.12 4.16 -16.46
C GLY A 63 6.12 4.28 -15.30
N ASP A 64 6.13 5.40 -14.59
CA ASP A 64 6.94 5.58 -13.39
C ASP A 64 6.25 4.99 -12.15
N GLU A 65 4.92 5.09 -12.03
CA GLU A 65 4.15 4.45 -10.96
C GLU A 65 4.39 2.93 -10.93
N ILE A 66 4.33 2.28 -12.09
CA ILE A 66 4.59 0.85 -12.24
C ILE A 66 6.01 0.48 -11.78
N LYS A 67 7.00 1.33 -12.06
CA LYS A 67 8.38 1.07 -11.64
C LYS A 67 8.55 1.21 -10.13
N ILE A 68 7.91 2.21 -9.53
CA ILE A 68 7.87 2.36 -8.07
C ILE A 68 7.20 1.12 -7.45
N MET A 69 6.07 0.67 -7.99
CA MET A 69 5.40 -0.54 -7.49
C MET A 69 6.28 -1.79 -7.58
N ASN A 70 6.94 -2.01 -8.71
CA ASN A 70 7.86 -3.15 -8.86
C ASN A 70 9.00 -3.10 -7.85
N PHE A 71 9.59 -1.92 -7.65
CA PHE A 71 10.61 -1.71 -6.64
C PHE A 71 10.10 -2.01 -5.23
N LEU A 72 8.95 -1.46 -4.83
CA LEU A 72 8.39 -1.70 -3.49
C LEU A 72 8.10 -3.19 -3.24
N LYS A 73 7.57 -3.90 -4.24
CA LYS A 73 7.36 -5.35 -4.16
C LYS A 73 8.67 -6.10 -3.97
N GLU A 74 9.67 -5.78 -4.79
CA GLU A 74 10.99 -6.43 -4.75
C GLU A 74 11.64 -6.25 -3.38
N GLU A 75 11.60 -5.04 -2.80
CA GLU A 75 12.13 -4.79 -1.46
C GLU A 75 11.37 -5.55 -0.36
N ILE A 76 10.05 -5.70 -0.48
CA ILE A 76 9.26 -6.52 0.45
C ILE A 76 9.67 -8.00 0.33
N SER A 77 9.83 -8.52 -0.88
CA SER A 77 10.25 -9.90 -1.14
C SER A 77 11.68 -10.17 -0.70
N ASN A 78 12.57 -9.17 -0.74
CA ASN A 78 13.97 -9.26 -0.31
C ASN A 78 14.15 -9.11 1.22
N ASP A 79 13.09 -9.26 2.00
CA ASP A 79 13.11 -9.18 3.45
C ASP A 79 13.60 -7.82 4.01
N ASN A 80 13.33 -6.71 3.30
CA ASN A 80 13.73 -5.39 3.76
C ASN A 80 13.08 -5.07 5.11
N LYS A 81 13.87 -4.68 6.13
CA LYS A 81 13.39 -4.40 7.50
C LYS A 81 12.27 -3.36 7.60
N PHE A 82 12.04 -2.56 6.56
CA PHE A 82 10.98 -1.57 6.48
C PHE A 82 9.71 -2.05 5.76
N LYS A 83 9.46 -3.36 5.62
CA LYS A 83 8.27 -3.90 4.92
C LYS A 83 6.97 -3.20 5.29
N ALA A 84 6.75 -2.93 6.56
CA ALA A 84 5.55 -2.23 7.03
C ALA A 84 5.39 -0.84 6.38
N GLY A 85 6.48 -0.07 6.25
CA GLY A 85 6.48 1.21 5.56
C GLY A 85 6.34 1.06 4.04
N LEU A 86 6.93 0.03 3.44
CA LEU A 86 6.80 -0.26 2.01
C LEU A 86 5.36 -0.66 1.63
N LEU A 87 4.71 -1.49 2.46
CA LEU A 87 3.29 -1.85 2.33
C LEU A 87 2.39 -0.62 2.45
N PHE A 88 2.67 0.25 3.42
CA PHE A 88 1.99 1.53 3.54
C PHE A 88 2.13 2.39 2.28
N ALA A 89 3.34 2.45 1.70
CA ALA A 89 3.61 3.18 0.46
C ALA A 89 2.80 2.63 -0.73
N ILE A 90 2.69 1.31 -0.88
CA ILE A 90 1.82 0.68 -1.89
C ILE A 90 0.37 1.17 -1.72
N GLY A 91 -0.13 1.24 -0.47
CA GLY A 91 -1.46 1.76 -0.16
C GLY A 91 -1.70 3.23 -0.52
N GLN A 92 -0.65 4.02 -0.76
CA GLN A 92 -0.76 5.40 -1.21
C GLN A 92 -0.88 5.55 -2.72
N SER A 93 -0.67 4.49 -3.50
CA SER A 93 -0.77 4.53 -4.96
C SER A 93 -2.21 4.59 -5.46
N SER A 94 -2.39 4.70 -6.78
CA SER A 94 -3.71 4.50 -7.39
C SER A 94 -4.17 3.04 -7.24
N ALA A 95 -5.46 2.79 -7.09
CA ALA A 95 -6.01 1.43 -7.04
C ALA A 95 -5.54 0.56 -8.22
N LYS A 96 -5.40 1.18 -9.40
CA LYS A 96 -4.98 0.52 -10.63
C LYS A 96 -3.57 -0.08 -10.57
N ALA A 97 -2.65 0.57 -9.85
CA ALA A 97 -1.28 0.07 -9.67
C ALA A 97 -1.12 -0.69 -8.35
N GLY A 98 -1.75 -0.18 -7.29
CA GLY A 98 -1.62 -0.68 -5.93
C GLY A 98 -2.30 -2.01 -5.68
N ILE A 99 -3.54 -2.22 -6.14
CA ILE A 99 -4.29 -3.47 -5.86
C ILE A 99 -3.55 -4.68 -6.43
N PRO A 100 -3.22 -4.74 -7.74
CA PRO A 100 -2.52 -5.89 -8.28
C PRO A 100 -1.19 -6.16 -7.55
N SER A 101 -0.45 -5.10 -7.24
CA SER A 101 0.86 -5.21 -6.59
C SER A 101 0.75 -5.73 -5.14
N LEU A 102 -0.22 -5.23 -4.38
CA LEU A 102 -0.45 -5.64 -3.01
C LEU A 102 -0.99 -7.07 -2.90
N LEU A 103 -1.86 -7.48 -3.85
CA LEU A 103 -2.40 -8.84 -3.88
C LEU A 103 -1.31 -9.87 -4.19
N GLU A 104 -0.39 -9.56 -5.11
CA GLU A 104 0.79 -10.39 -5.39
C GLU A 104 1.63 -10.58 -4.12
N VAL A 105 1.97 -9.48 -3.45
CA VAL A 105 2.72 -9.51 -2.18
C VAL A 105 2.00 -10.31 -1.09
N LEU A 106 0.69 -10.14 -0.93
CA LEU A 106 -0.10 -10.90 0.05
C LEU A 106 -0.16 -12.39 -0.29
N ASN A 107 -0.28 -12.75 -1.56
CA ASN A 107 -0.28 -14.15 -1.97
C ASN A 107 1.06 -14.82 -1.68
N ASP A 108 2.15 -14.12 -1.93
CA ASP A 108 3.50 -14.69 -1.84
C ASP A 108 4.05 -14.69 -0.41
N HIS A 109 3.73 -13.68 0.41
CA HIS A 109 4.43 -13.42 1.67
C HIS A 109 3.55 -13.24 2.92
N SER A 110 2.21 -13.26 2.81
CA SER A 110 1.33 -12.94 3.97
C SER A 110 1.52 -13.85 5.18
N THR A 111 1.93 -15.10 4.98
CA THR A 111 2.20 -16.05 6.07
C THR A 111 3.44 -15.67 6.87
N GLU A 112 4.43 -15.04 6.24
CA GLU A 112 5.71 -14.63 6.82
C GLU A 112 5.63 -13.27 7.52
N PHE A 113 4.63 -12.46 7.19
CA PHE A 113 4.45 -11.14 7.81
C PHE A 113 4.28 -11.22 9.33
N SER A 114 4.99 -10.35 10.03
CA SER A 114 4.68 -9.98 11.41
C SER A 114 3.28 -9.38 11.51
N GLU A 115 2.77 -9.25 12.74
CA GLU A 115 1.47 -8.63 12.99
C GLU A 115 1.39 -7.19 12.43
N ASN A 116 2.46 -6.41 12.59
CA ASN A 116 2.51 -5.03 12.11
C ASN A 116 2.51 -4.98 10.57
N GLU A 117 3.30 -5.82 9.90
CA GLU A 117 3.35 -5.86 8.43
C GLU A 117 2.00 -6.31 7.86
N PHE A 118 1.41 -7.36 8.42
CA PHE A 118 0.09 -7.81 8.00
C PHE A 118 -0.95 -6.71 8.21
N TYR A 119 -0.94 -6.03 9.36
CA TYR A 119 -1.83 -4.89 9.62
C TYR A 119 -1.65 -3.77 8.57
N GLN A 120 -0.42 -3.38 8.25
CA GLN A 120 -0.18 -2.37 7.22
C GLN A 120 -0.67 -2.81 5.84
N ALA A 121 -0.50 -4.08 5.48
CA ALA A 121 -1.03 -4.62 4.23
C ALA A 121 -2.56 -4.56 4.17
N ILE A 122 -3.24 -4.89 5.27
CA ILE A 122 -4.71 -4.81 5.38
C ILE A 122 -5.19 -3.35 5.26
N VAL A 123 -4.53 -2.40 5.93
CA VAL A 123 -4.88 -0.97 5.85
C VAL A 123 -4.64 -0.43 4.43
N ALA A 124 -3.52 -0.81 3.81
CA ALA A 124 -3.24 -0.45 2.42
C ALA A 124 -4.32 -0.98 1.46
N LEU A 125 -4.74 -2.23 1.64
CA LEU A 125 -5.80 -2.84 0.83
C LEU A 125 -7.15 -2.14 1.05
N GLU A 126 -7.53 -1.86 2.30
CA GLU A 126 -8.75 -1.12 2.64
C GLU A 126 -8.77 0.26 1.95
N LYS A 127 -7.65 1.00 2.03
CA LYS A 127 -7.50 2.29 1.35
C LYS A 127 -7.73 2.17 -0.16
N LEU A 128 -7.05 1.23 -0.82
CA LEU A 128 -7.14 1.05 -2.26
C LEU A 128 -8.54 0.59 -2.70
N LEU A 129 -9.22 -0.24 -1.90
CA LEU A 129 -10.55 -0.74 -2.23
C LEU A 129 -11.64 0.32 -2.07
N PHE A 130 -11.61 1.09 -0.98
CA PHE A 130 -12.77 1.89 -0.58
C PHE A 130 -12.58 3.40 -0.68
N PHE A 131 -11.34 3.89 -0.73
CA PHE A 131 -11.06 5.33 -0.66
C PHE A 131 -10.40 5.90 -1.91
N ASP A 132 -9.82 5.04 -2.76
CA ASP A 132 -9.26 5.46 -4.04
C ASP A 132 -10.34 5.42 -5.15
N GLU A 133 -10.50 6.49 -5.92
CA GLU A 133 -11.53 6.57 -6.97
C GLU A 133 -10.98 6.29 -8.38
N SER A 134 -9.72 5.88 -8.53
CA SER A 134 -9.09 5.66 -9.84
C SER A 134 -9.58 4.42 -10.59
N MET A 135 -10.41 3.60 -9.94
CA MET A 135 -10.96 2.34 -10.44
C MET A 135 -12.40 2.17 -9.91
N SER A 136 -13.30 1.59 -10.71
CA SER A 136 -14.68 1.36 -10.27
C SER A 136 -14.76 0.24 -9.21
N PHE A 137 -15.84 0.23 -8.45
CA PHE A 137 -16.08 -0.84 -7.48
C PHE A 137 -16.14 -2.23 -8.14
N ASP A 138 -16.81 -2.36 -9.28
CA ASP A 138 -16.93 -3.63 -10.02
C ASP A 138 -15.57 -4.14 -10.50
N GLU A 139 -14.71 -3.24 -10.99
CA GLU A 139 -13.34 -3.60 -11.40
C GLU A 139 -12.52 -4.09 -10.21
N LYS A 140 -12.61 -3.40 -9.06
CA LYS A 140 -11.91 -3.80 -7.82
C LYS A 140 -12.42 -5.15 -7.31
N SER A 141 -13.75 -5.33 -7.29
CA SER A 141 -14.39 -6.57 -6.85
C SER A 141 -13.96 -7.74 -7.72
N ALA A 142 -14.01 -7.60 -9.05
CA ALA A 142 -13.58 -8.65 -9.97
C ALA A 142 -12.12 -9.08 -9.75
N ILE A 143 -11.22 -8.12 -9.51
CA ILE A 143 -9.81 -8.43 -9.21
C ILE A 143 -9.71 -9.20 -7.89
N VAL A 144 -10.33 -8.72 -6.81
CA VAL A 144 -10.27 -9.37 -5.50
C VAL A 144 -10.86 -10.77 -5.54
N MET A 145 -12.02 -10.96 -6.17
CA MET A 145 -12.70 -12.25 -6.26
C MET A 145 -11.97 -13.26 -7.13
N SER A 146 -11.14 -12.80 -8.07
CA SER A 146 -10.27 -13.69 -8.85
C SER A 146 -9.11 -14.29 -8.03
N THR A 147 -8.97 -13.92 -6.76
CA THR A 147 -7.89 -14.36 -5.88
C THR A 147 -8.40 -15.14 -4.66
N ASN A 148 -7.53 -15.93 -4.03
CA ASN A 148 -7.83 -16.61 -2.76
C ASN A 148 -7.69 -15.68 -1.53
N LEU A 149 -7.78 -14.35 -1.73
CA LEU A 149 -7.42 -13.34 -0.74
C LEU A 149 -8.22 -13.47 0.56
N LEU A 150 -9.53 -13.66 0.46
CA LEU A 150 -10.42 -13.85 1.62
C LEU A 150 -9.97 -15.00 2.51
N LYS A 151 -9.63 -16.13 1.89
CA LYS A 151 -9.12 -17.31 2.59
C LYS A 151 -7.77 -17.03 3.25
N LEU A 152 -6.85 -16.37 2.55
CA LEU A 152 -5.53 -16.03 3.07
C LEU A 152 -5.61 -15.08 4.27
N ILE A 153 -6.40 -14.02 4.15
CA ILE A 153 -6.62 -13.04 5.23
C ILE A 153 -7.26 -13.73 6.43
N ALA A 154 -8.30 -14.53 6.23
CA ALA A 154 -8.94 -15.27 7.31
C ALA A 154 -7.96 -16.22 8.03
N GLN A 155 -7.15 -16.97 7.27
CA GLN A 155 -6.14 -17.86 7.83
C GLN A 155 -5.10 -17.12 8.66
N LYS A 156 -4.60 -15.97 8.17
CA LYS A 156 -3.61 -15.17 8.89
C LYS A 156 -4.19 -14.51 10.15
N ILE A 157 -5.43 -14.03 10.11
CA ILE A 157 -6.11 -13.50 11.30
C ILE A 157 -6.23 -14.60 12.38
N LEU A 158 -6.66 -15.80 12.00
CA LEU A 158 -6.80 -16.93 12.92
C LEU A 158 -5.47 -17.38 13.53
N SER A 159 -4.34 -17.23 12.81
CA SER A 159 -3.02 -17.58 13.33
C SER A 159 -2.44 -16.51 14.26
N LEU A 160 -2.78 -15.23 14.05
CA LEU A 160 -2.35 -14.12 14.91
C LEU A 160 -3.16 -14.04 16.21
N GLN A 161 -4.39 -14.53 16.24
CA GLN A 161 -5.24 -14.53 17.42
C GLN A 161 -5.90 -15.90 17.64
N PRO A 162 -5.40 -16.76 18.55
CA PRO A 162 -6.21 -17.89 19.02
C PRO A 162 -7.43 -17.30 19.75
N ILE A 163 -8.61 -17.54 19.20
CA ILE A 163 -9.90 -16.92 19.59
C ILE A 163 -10.08 -16.92 21.12
N SER A 164 -9.77 -15.79 21.75
CA SER A 164 -10.27 -15.41 23.07
C SER A 164 -11.56 -14.63 22.86
N ARG A 165 -12.59 -14.89 23.68
CA ARG A 165 -13.97 -14.40 23.51
C ARG A 165 -14.16 -12.87 23.51
N VAL A 166 -13.11 -12.04 23.60
CA VAL A 166 -13.23 -10.63 23.99
C VAL A 166 -12.61 -9.60 23.00
N ASP A 167 -11.69 -9.96 22.10
CA ASP A 167 -10.86 -8.95 21.39
C ASP A 167 -11.10 -8.78 19.88
N LEU A 168 -12.35 -8.96 19.44
CA LEU A 168 -12.78 -8.78 18.05
C LEU A 168 -13.20 -7.32 17.74
N LYS A 169 -12.34 -6.34 18.06
CA LYS A 169 -12.59 -4.90 17.79
C LYS A 169 -11.82 -4.32 16.58
N SER A 170 -10.99 -5.11 15.88
CA SER A 170 -9.95 -4.59 14.98
C SER A 170 -10.37 -4.49 13.49
N THR A 171 -9.67 -3.63 12.74
CA THR A 171 -9.77 -3.40 11.28
C THR A 171 -9.95 -4.69 10.46
N SER A 172 -9.36 -5.80 10.89
CA SER A 172 -9.45 -7.11 10.24
C SER A 172 -10.89 -7.63 10.12
N LEU A 173 -11.75 -7.36 11.10
CA LEU A 173 -13.18 -7.71 11.05
C LEU A 173 -13.97 -6.81 10.12
N ARG A 174 -13.66 -5.51 10.10
CA ARG A 174 -14.25 -4.58 9.13
C ARG A 174 -13.87 -4.99 7.72
N LEU A 175 -12.60 -5.31 7.47
CA LEU A 175 -12.18 -5.78 6.16
C LEU A 175 -12.83 -7.11 5.80
N LEU A 176 -12.88 -8.10 6.70
CA LEU A 176 -13.60 -9.35 6.44
C LEU A 176 -15.08 -9.09 6.12
N ALA A 177 -15.76 -8.23 6.88
CA ALA A 177 -17.14 -7.84 6.61
C ALA A 177 -17.28 -7.12 5.27
N SER A 178 -16.37 -6.20 4.93
CA SER A 178 -16.36 -5.48 3.66
C SER A 178 -16.04 -6.38 2.47
N LEU A 179 -15.19 -7.40 2.65
CA LEU A 179 -14.90 -8.41 1.63
C LEU A 179 -16.07 -9.37 1.44
N ILE A 180 -16.82 -9.71 2.50
CA ILE A 180 -18.08 -10.46 2.39
C ILE A 180 -19.14 -9.64 1.65
N LEU A 181 -19.25 -8.34 1.93
CA LEU A 181 -20.16 -7.45 1.19
C LEU A 181 -19.79 -7.38 -0.31
N LEU A 182 -18.50 -7.48 -0.64
CA LEU A 182 -18.07 -7.59 -2.04
C LEU A 182 -18.53 -8.91 -2.70
N GLU A 183 -18.72 -10.00 -1.95
CA GLU A 183 -19.22 -11.30 -2.46
C GLU A 183 -20.74 -11.30 -2.66
N ASP A 184 -21.50 -10.65 -1.78
CA ASP A 184 -22.98 -10.72 -1.76
C ASP A 184 -23.68 -9.85 -2.85
N ASP A 185 -22.97 -8.93 -3.50
CA ASP A 185 -23.51 -8.04 -4.55
C ASP A 185 -23.41 -8.62 -6.00
N ASN A 186 -23.08 -9.91 -6.15
CA ASN A 186 -23.11 -10.66 -7.43
C ASN A 186 -24.21 -11.74 -7.45
#